data_AF-A0A2C1YYE2-F1
#
_entry.id   AF-A0A2C1YYE2-F1
#
_cell.length_a   1.000
_cell.length_b   1.000
_cell.length_c   1.000
_cell.angle_alpha   90.00
_cell.angle_beta   90.00
_cell.angle_gamma   90.00
#
_symmetry.space_group_name_H-M   'P 1'
#
loop_
_entity.id
_entity.type
_entity.pdbx_description
1 polymer ?
#
loop_
_entity_poly.entity_id
_entity_poly.type
_entity_poly.pdbx_seq_one_letter_code
_entity_poly.pdbx_strand_id
1 'polypeptide(L)'
;MRKRSTSVLKSLIFSTLSLVLILVVGIYFFGGDRGEKQPVKKVPITSPPTKSKPSDSNGDKPSSLEALVRETFSLSKEGKIVNSPFISGKTKKIEVMNQWGKPDQTTKTSSVMYQEYGKHHVVLGYLGEILIDIRSYDSVLQTVRLSEIKKSGGEPDQVRYYQDRFNNQIILIYHVNSTTDLKWILPKPTEKEPNPKVDHISVYTQVHNQSDQQKSIDEIISEMSLDEKIGQMMIAGISGTKMDTQTKNLITNYKVGGMIFYQDNLVNPEQTVQLLNEIKTENVHNRLPLFLSVDQEGGRVIRLPGGLFNFPTNKEIGVINNSQFSYKVGTILGKELNGFGFNLDFAPVLDVNSNPKNPIIGDRSFGNNPDVVSKLGIQTIKGIQSQNIIATIKHFPGHGDTSVDSHLELPIVYKNLTELKQLELIPFERAIDNGADTVMVAHILLPKLDAHYPASMSKVIITDILRKQLAFGGVVITDDMTMKAITDHYKMGAAAVDSINAGSDIILVAHDYNKIIEAITSIKVAVQKGEISEQRINDSVRRIIMLKKKYGMNNTNMGNVNIEELNHSIKNLLEEYKIEPN
;
A
#
# COMPACT_ATOMS: atom_id res chain seq x y z
N MET A 1 49.39 23.15 54.81
CA MET A 1 50.25 21.99 54.52
C MET A 1 49.69 21.24 53.31
N ARG A 2 50.56 20.95 52.32
CA ARG A 2 50.49 20.01 51.14
C ARG A 2 49.21 20.01 50.26
N LYS A 3 49.18 20.52 48.99
CA LYS A 3 49.82 20.13 47.67
C LYS A 3 49.45 18.69 47.23
N ARG A 4 49.08 18.34 45.97
CA ARG A 4 48.88 19.01 44.65
C ARG A 4 48.38 17.95 43.60
N SER A 5 47.78 18.40 42.48
CA SER A 5 47.80 17.82 41.09
C SER A 5 46.79 16.69 40.73
N THR A 6 46.07 16.60 39.58
CA THR A 6 45.94 17.37 38.31
C THR A 6 44.71 16.92 37.47
N SER A 7 44.15 17.89 36.72
CA SER A 7 43.25 17.94 35.52
C SER A 7 42.63 16.69 34.85
N VAL A 8 41.38 16.83 34.34
CA VAL A 8 40.99 16.76 32.89
C VAL A 8 39.70 17.58 32.63
N LEU A 9 39.61 18.12 31.42
CA LEU A 9 38.78 19.19 30.83
C LEU A 9 37.29 18.83 30.56
N LYS A 10 36.39 19.82 30.61
CA LYS A 10 34.93 19.70 30.31
C LYS A 10 34.64 19.88 28.80
N SER A 11 33.74 19.03 28.30
CA SER A 11 33.22 18.98 26.92
C SER A 11 32.25 20.13 26.61
N LEU A 12 32.41 20.72 25.41
CA LEU A 12 31.58 21.77 24.83
C LEU A 12 30.90 21.22 23.55
N ILE A 13 29.64 21.63 23.37
CA ILE A 13 28.69 21.32 22.29
C ILE A 13 29.28 21.61 20.90
N PHE A 14 29.15 20.67 19.95
CA PHE A 14 29.42 20.91 18.53
C PHE A 14 28.24 20.46 17.65
N SER A 15 27.59 21.44 17.02
CA SER A 15 26.78 21.32 15.82
C SER A 15 27.70 21.24 14.59
N THR A 16 27.57 20.21 13.76
CA THR A 16 28.36 20.09 12.51
C THR A 16 27.45 20.17 11.28
N LEU A 17 27.48 21.35 10.66
CA LEU A 17 27.03 21.62 9.30
C LEU A 17 28.25 21.40 8.39
N SER A 18 28.25 20.33 7.57
CA SER A 18 29.36 20.06 6.64
C SER A 18 29.06 20.62 5.24
N LEU A 19 29.75 21.71 4.93
CA LEU A 19 29.93 22.32 3.61
C LEU A 19 31.24 21.76 3.01
N VAL A 20 31.23 21.26 1.76
CA VAL A 20 32.46 21.14 0.96
C VAL A 20 32.19 21.60 -0.47
N LEU A 21 33.08 22.48 -0.91
CA LEU A 21 33.20 23.24 -2.15
C LEU A 21 34.32 22.63 -3.00
N ILE A 22 34.16 22.49 -4.33
CA ILE A 22 35.31 22.48 -5.26
C ILE A 22 34.96 23.31 -6.51
N LEU A 23 35.93 24.15 -6.89
CA LEU A 23 35.92 25.15 -7.95
C LEU A 23 37.16 24.89 -8.82
N VAL A 24 37.02 24.84 -10.14
CA VAL A 24 38.15 24.95 -11.10
C VAL A 24 37.73 25.82 -12.29
N VAL A 25 38.57 26.80 -12.62
CA VAL A 25 38.47 27.79 -13.70
C VAL A 25 39.66 27.64 -14.66
N GLY A 26 39.45 27.93 -15.95
CA GLY A 26 40.47 28.31 -16.95
C GLY A 26 39.99 28.00 -18.39
N ILE A 27 39.32 28.90 -19.12
CA ILE A 27 39.82 29.96 -20.05
C ILE A 27 40.79 29.46 -21.14
N TYR A 28 40.36 29.51 -22.42
CA TYR A 28 41.12 30.06 -23.57
C TYR A 28 40.17 30.31 -24.78
N PHE A 29 40.66 31.09 -25.74
CA PHE A 29 39.97 32.15 -26.52
C PHE A 29 39.77 31.88 -28.06
N PHE A 30 38.84 32.67 -28.65
CA PHE A 30 38.79 33.35 -29.98
C PHE A 30 38.54 32.65 -31.35
N GLY A 31 37.60 33.28 -32.11
CA GLY A 31 37.63 33.57 -33.57
C GLY A 31 36.84 32.59 -34.48
N GLY A 32 36.02 32.96 -35.48
CA GLY A 32 35.73 34.22 -36.16
C GLY A 32 35.33 33.96 -37.63
N ASP A 33 34.04 34.15 -37.94
CA ASP A 33 33.39 34.73 -39.14
C ASP A 33 33.49 34.16 -40.60
N ARG A 34 32.30 34.23 -41.26
CA ARG A 34 31.93 34.45 -42.69
C ARG A 34 32.18 33.42 -43.82
N GLY A 35 31.15 33.25 -44.66
CA GLY A 35 31.33 33.18 -46.13
C GLY A 35 30.31 32.37 -46.95
N GLU A 36 29.26 33.05 -47.40
CA GLU A 36 28.15 32.65 -48.28
C GLU A 36 28.54 32.32 -49.75
N LYS A 37 27.85 31.36 -50.42
CA LYS A 37 27.19 31.44 -51.77
C LYS A 37 27.17 30.14 -52.62
N GLN A 38 25.95 29.79 -53.08
CA GLN A 38 25.60 28.91 -54.23
C GLN A 38 25.67 29.70 -55.57
N PRO A 39 25.33 29.20 -56.80
CA PRO A 39 24.70 27.92 -57.25
C PRO A 39 25.32 27.31 -58.55
N VAL A 40 24.74 26.23 -59.12
CA VAL A 40 24.39 26.05 -60.58
C VAL A 40 23.66 24.70 -60.81
N LYS A 41 22.69 24.72 -61.76
CA LYS A 41 21.73 23.67 -62.17
C LYS A 41 22.21 22.74 -63.31
N LYS A 42 21.82 21.46 -63.20
CA LYS A 42 21.25 20.43 -64.15
C LYS A 42 21.40 20.56 -65.68
N VAL A 43 21.45 19.39 -66.38
CA VAL A 43 20.64 18.91 -67.56
C VAL A 43 21.22 17.54 -68.10
N PRO A 44 20.50 16.65 -68.85
CA PRO A 44 20.08 15.29 -68.44
C PRO A 44 20.34 14.20 -69.54
N ILE A 45 19.60 13.06 -69.57
CA ILE A 45 19.07 12.25 -70.73
C ILE A 45 18.97 10.74 -70.35
N THR A 46 17.81 10.22 -69.92
CA THR A 46 16.63 9.58 -70.60
C THR A 46 16.64 8.05 -70.65
N SER A 47 15.56 7.47 -70.10
CA SER A 47 15.03 6.10 -70.17
C SER A 47 13.96 5.95 -71.28
N PRO A 48 13.43 4.74 -71.60
CA PRO A 48 12.08 4.31 -71.13
C PRO A 48 11.85 2.76 -71.14
N PRO A 49 10.63 2.15 -70.95
CA PRO A 49 9.32 2.59 -70.40
C PRO A 49 8.75 1.64 -69.28
N THR A 50 8.14 2.15 -68.18
CA THR A 50 6.68 2.21 -67.81
C THR A 50 5.81 0.95 -68.04
N LYS A 51 4.98 0.47 -67.08
CA LYS A 51 3.88 1.15 -66.37
C LYS A 51 3.45 0.45 -65.04
N SER A 52 3.20 1.23 -63.99
CA SER A 52 1.91 1.30 -63.25
C SER A 52 1.99 2.24 -62.02
N LYS A 53 0.97 3.08 -61.82
CA LYS A 53 0.60 3.87 -60.61
C LYS A 53 -0.92 4.16 -60.74
N PRO A 54 -1.70 4.50 -59.68
CA PRO A 54 -1.34 5.17 -58.40
C PRO A 54 -1.90 4.44 -57.13
N SER A 55 -1.51 4.71 -55.87
CA SER A 55 -1.73 5.93 -55.07
C SER A 55 -0.71 6.12 -53.92
N ASP A 56 -0.47 7.38 -53.55
CA ASP A 56 0.47 7.83 -52.53
C ASP A 56 -0.06 7.72 -51.09
N SER A 57 0.82 7.33 -50.16
CA SER A 57 0.89 7.89 -48.80
C SER A 57 2.36 7.89 -48.36
N ASN A 58 2.96 9.08 -48.27
CA ASN A 58 4.33 9.27 -47.79
C ASN A 58 4.44 8.86 -46.32
N GLY A 59 5.10 7.74 -46.04
CA GLY A 59 5.54 7.38 -44.70
C GLY A 59 6.91 8.00 -44.42
N ASP A 60 6.97 8.95 -43.48
CA ASP A 60 8.21 9.55 -42.98
C ASP A 60 9.14 8.46 -42.43
N LYS A 61 10.38 8.41 -42.94
CA LYS A 61 11.45 7.67 -42.25
C LYS A 61 11.82 8.43 -40.99
N PRO A 62 11.89 7.79 -39.82
CA PRO A 62 12.22 8.48 -38.58
C PRO A 62 13.64 9.06 -38.60
N SER A 63 13.84 10.20 -37.93
CA SER A 63 15.18 10.77 -37.73
C SER A 63 16.07 9.84 -36.90
N SER A 64 17.39 9.99 -36.99
CA SER A 64 18.35 9.22 -36.19
C SER A 64 18.13 9.39 -34.67
N LEU A 65 17.66 10.56 -34.24
CA LEU A 65 17.32 10.84 -32.84
C LEU A 65 16.03 10.13 -32.41
N GLU A 66 15.01 10.08 -33.26
CA GLU A 66 13.80 9.29 -32.96
C GLU A 66 14.10 7.78 -32.89
N ALA A 67 15.03 7.30 -33.72
CA ALA A 67 15.52 5.92 -33.62
C ALA A 67 16.23 5.66 -32.29
N LEU A 68 17.10 6.57 -31.86
CA LEU A 68 17.79 6.51 -30.56
C LEU A 68 16.80 6.54 -29.38
N VAL A 69 15.76 7.37 -29.45
CA VAL A 69 14.71 7.40 -28.41
C VAL A 69 13.98 6.07 -28.36
N ARG A 70 13.55 5.52 -29.51
CA ARG A 70 12.87 4.20 -29.54
C ARG A 70 13.76 3.07 -29.04
N GLU A 71 15.05 3.10 -29.39
CA GLU A 71 16.04 2.15 -28.87
C GLU A 71 16.17 2.28 -27.35
N THR A 72 16.25 3.50 -26.82
CA THR A 72 16.30 3.76 -25.37
C THR A 72 15.06 3.20 -24.67
N PHE A 73 13.86 3.41 -25.21
CA PHE A 73 12.64 2.78 -24.70
C PHE A 73 12.72 1.25 -24.77
N SER A 74 13.18 0.68 -25.87
CA SER A 74 13.32 -0.77 -26.02
C SER A 74 14.28 -1.36 -24.98
N LEU A 75 15.47 -0.79 -24.84
CA LEU A 75 16.47 -1.23 -23.87
C LEU A 75 15.99 -1.08 -22.43
N SER A 76 15.29 0.01 -22.12
CA SER A 76 14.80 0.25 -20.76
C SER A 76 13.77 -0.78 -20.31
N LYS A 77 12.97 -1.36 -21.22
CA LYS A 77 12.07 -2.49 -20.92
C LYS A 77 12.82 -3.73 -20.42
N GLU A 78 14.07 -3.89 -20.83
CA GLU A 78 14.98 -4.95 -20.37
C GLU A 78 15.84 -4.52 -19.17
N GLY A 79 15.65 -3.30 -18.64
CA GLY A 79 16.47 -2.72 -17.56
C GLY A 79 17.84 -2.21 -18.02
N LYS A 80 18.07 -2.05 -19.32
CA LYS A 80 19.35 -1.63 -19.91
C LYS A 80 19.34 -0.17 -20.32
N ILE A 81 20.54 0.39 -20.48
CA ILE A 81 20.79 1.66 -21.17
C ILE A 81 21.68 1.43 -22.39
N VAL A 82 21.76 2.43 -23.26
CA VAL A 82 22.73 2.47 -24.37
C VAL A 82 24.16 2.40 -23.80
N ASN A 83 25.05 1.67 -24.47
CA ASN A 83 26.49 1.55 -24.12
C ASN A 83 26.81 0.99 -22.71
N SER A 84 25.88 0.30 -22.05
CA SER A 84 26.15 -0.41 -20.80
C SER A 84 25.82 -1.90 -20.91
N PRO A 85 26.70 -2.80 -20.42
CA PRO A 85 26.43 -4.23 -20.38
C PRO A 85 25.51 -4.63 -19.21
N PHE A 86 25.20 -3.70 -18.30
CA PHE A 86 24.51 -4.01 -17.05
C PHE A 86 23.01 -3.84 -17.13
N ILE A 87 22.31 -4.60 -16.29
CA ILE A 87 20.86 -4.68 -16.26
C ILE A 87 20.37 -4.28 -14.86
N SER A 88 19.62 -3.18 -14.82
CA SER A 88 18.91 -2.71 -13.63
C SER A 88 17.91 -3.75 -13.14
N GLY A 89 18.06 -4.15 -11.89
CA GLY A 89 17.31 -5.19 -11.20
C GLY A 89 17.88 -6.60 -11.31
N LYS A 90 19.02 -6.80 -12.00
CA LYS A 90 19.64 -8.13 -12.16
C LYS A 90 21.14 -8.14 -11.86
N THR A 91 21.89 -7.16 -12.35
CA THR A 91 23.35 -7.15 -12.21
C THR A 91 23.75 -6.96 -10.75
N LYS A 92 24.67 -7.80 -10.28
CA LYS A 92 25.24 -7.67 -8.93
C LYS A 92 26.43 -6.72 -8.92
N LYS A 93 26.64 -6.03 -7.80
CA LYS A 93 27.78 -5.13 -7.59
C LYS A 93 29.12 -5.80 -7.87
N ILE A 94 29.29 -7.06 -7.49
CA ILE A 94 30.52 -7.81 -7.76
C ILE A 94 30.80 -7.99 -9.26
N GLU A 95 29.76 -8.16 -10.09
CA GLU A 95 29.90 -8.28 -11.54
C GLU A 95 30.39 -6.98 -12.15
N VAL A 96 29.84 -5.84 -11.70
CA VAL A 96 30.32 -4.52 -12.09
C VAL A 96 31.77 -4.31 -11.67
N MET A 97 32.13 -4.66 -10.43
CA MET A 97 33.51 -4.52 -9.96
C MET A 97 34.48 -5.42 -10.73
N ASN A 98 34.07 -6.61 -11.14
CA ASN A 98 34.90 -7.51 -11.94
C ASN A 98 35.14 -6.95 -13.36
N GLN A 99 34.17 -6.23 -13.93
CA GLN A 99 34.25 -5.74 -15.29
C GLN A 99 34.84 -4.31 -15.41
N TRP A 100 34.43 -3.40 -14.53
CA TRP A 100 34.81 -1.98 -14.56
C TRP A 100 35.75 -1.56 -13.42
N GLY A 101 36.01 -2.45 -12.45
CA GLY A 101 36.86 -2.14 -11.31
C GLY A 101 36.19 -1.28 -10.24
N LYS A 102 37.01 -0.58 -9.46
CA LYS A 102 36.56 0.28 -8.36
C LYS A 102 35.92 1.57 -8.92
N PRO A 103 34.85 2.08 -8.30
CA PRO A 103 34.26 3.35 -8.70
C PRO A 103 35.17 4.53 -8.34
N ASP A 104 34.98 5.65 -9.04
CA ASP A 104 35.68 6.92 -8.79
C ASP A 104 35.20 7.54 -7.47
N GLN A 105 33.89 7.47 -7.20
CA GLN A 105 33.27 7.96 -5.98
C GLN A 105 32.14 7.03 -5.51
N THR A 106 31.89 6.99 -4.20
CA THR A 106 30.74 6.30 -3.61
C THR A 106 30.02 7.22 -2.62
N THR A 107 28.71 7.37 -2.79
CA THR A 107 27.83 8.15 -1.91
C THR A 107 26.73 7.25 -1.37
N LYS A 108 26.50 7.26 -0.06
CA LYS A 108 25.46 6.45 0.58
C LYS A 108 24.28 7.32 1.03
N THR A 109 23.08 6.92 0.65
CA THR A 109 21.81 7.47 1.18
C THR A 109 21.26 6.56 2.29
N SER A 110 20.08 6.85 2.85
CA SER A 110 19.45 6.02 3.90
C SER A 110 19.29 4.54 3.50
N SER A 111 19.10 4.24 2.22
CA SER A 111 18.81 2.87 1.74
C SER A 111 19.55 2.46 0.46
N VAL A 112 20.13 3.40 -0.30
CA VAL A 112 20.77 3.13 -1.60
C VAL A 112 22.21 3.65 -1.61
N MET A 113 23.14 2.84 -2.14
CA MET A 113 24.52 3.22 -2.38
C MET A 113 24.69 3.61 -3.85
N TYR A 114 25.13 4.83 -4.13
CA TYR A 114 25.47 5.27 -5.49
C TYR A 114 26.98 5.23 -5.71
N GLN A 115 27.39 4.71 -6.86
CA GLN A 115 28.79 4.61 -7.28
C GLN A 115 28.98 5.25 -8.65
N GLU A 116 29.94 6.15 -8.77
CA GLU A 116 30.24 6.87 -10.00
C GLU A 116 31.35 6.17 -10.78
N TYR A 117 31.11 6.00 -12.09
CA TYR A 117 32.05 5.44 -13.05
C TYR A 117 32.23 6.45 -14.20
N GLY A 118 33.03 7.49 -13.96
CA GLY A 118 33.21 8.64 -14.83
C GLY A 118 33.74 8.26 -16.22
N LYS A 119 34.62 7.26 -16.32
CA LYS A 119 35.10 6.71 -17.61
C LYS A 119 33.99 6.13 -18.49
N HIS A 120 32.88 5.72 -17.87
CA HIS A 120 31.73 5.14 -18.55
C HIS A 120 30.54 6.11 -18.61
N HIS A 121 30.69 7.34 -18.08
CA HIS A 121 29.62 8.34 -18.00
C HIS A 121 28.34 7.81 -17.33
N VAL A 122 28.50 7.00 -16.28
CA VAL A 122 27.38 6.34 -15.59
C VAL A 122 27.50 6.46 -14.08
N VAL A 123 26.35 6.62 -13.41
CA VAL A 123 26.20 6.45 -11.96
C VAL A 123 25.28 5.26 -11.69
N LEU A 124 25.75 4.34 -10.84
CA LEU A 124 25.09 3.09 -10.52
C LEU A 124 24.56 3.11 -9.07
N GLY A 125 23.26 2.94 -8.89
CA GLY A 125 22.61 2.87 -7.58
C GLY A 125 22.31 1.43 -7.17
N TYR A 126 22.74 1.04 -5.98
CA TYR A 126 22.60 -0.31 -5.42
C TYR A 126 21.74 -0.34 -4.18
N LEU A 127 20.80 -1.29 -4.12
CA LEU A 127 20.10 -1.69 -2.90
C LEU A 127 20.67 -3.04 -2.47
N GLY A 128 21.36 -3.05 -1.32
CA GLY A 128 22.22 -4.17 -0.97
C GLY A 128 23.31 -4.38 -2.04
N GLU A 129 23.32 -5.57 -2.65
CA GLU A 129 24.29 -5.95 -3.70
C GLU A 129 23.72 -5.88 -5.12
N ILE A 130 22.47 -5.47 -5.30
CA ILE A 130 21.79 -5.49 -6.60
C ILE A 130 21.76 -4.08 -7.17
N LEU A 131 22.13 -3.95 -8.45
CA LEU A 131 22.01 -2.72 -9.22
C LEU A 131 20.53 -2.42 -9.49
N ILE A 132 20.03 -1.27 -9.08
CA ILE A 132 18.61 -0.89 -9.18
C ILE A 132 18.37 0.44 -9.90
N ASP A 133 19.41 1.25 -10.06
CA ASP A 133 19.34 2.52 -10.79
C ASP A 133 20.57 2.62 -11.67
N ILE A 134 20.38 2.85 -12.97
CA ILE A 134 21.46 3.15 -13.90
C ILE A 134 21.20 4.53 -14.47
N ARG A 135 22.03 5.50 -14.09
CA ARG A 135 21.97 6.86 -14.62
C ARG A 135 23.01 7.02 -15.71
N SER A 136 22.58 7.39 -16.93
CA SER A 136 23.47 7.58 -18.07
C SER A 136 23.59 9.05 -18.44
N TYR A 137 24.83 9.52 -18.46
CA TYR A 137 25.26 10.84 -18.92
C TYR A 137 25.94 10.74 -20.30
N ASP A 138 25.60 9.71 -21.09
CA ASP A 138 26.18 9.51 -22.41
C ASP A 138 25.88 10.71 -23.32
N SER A 139 26.93 11.28 -23.92
CA SER A 139 26.85 12.44 -24.80
C SER A 139 25.88 12.25 -25.98
N VAL A 140 25.68 11.01 -26.45
CA VAL A 140 24.74 10.71 -27.53
C VAL A 140 23.30 10.93 -27.06
N LEU A 141 22.96 10.55 -25.82
CA LEU A 141 21.63 10.79 -25.25
C LEU A 141 21.39 12.29 -24.98
N GLN A 142 22.43 13.05 -24.64
CA GLN A 142 22.34 14.50 -24.44
C GLN A 142 22.08 15.29 -25.75
N THR A 143 22.07 14.62 -26.90
CA THR A 143 21.62 15.23 -28.17
C THR A 143 20.09 15.22 -28.33
N VAL A 144 19.39 14.34 -27.60
CA VAL A 144 17.92 14.23 -27.61
C VAL A 144 17.30 15.45 -26.93
N ARG A 145 16.20 15.96 -27.49
CA ARG A 145 15.41 17.05 -26.90
C ARG A 145 14.01 16.58 -26.51
N LEU A 146 13.33 17.43 -25.73
CA LEU A 146 11.98 17.18 -25.23
C LEU A 146 10.99 16.76 -26.34
N SER A 147 11.06 17.39 -27.52
CA SER A 147 10.19 17.06 -28.65
C SER A 147 10.35 15.62 -29.16
N GLU A 148 11.57 15.13 -29.29
CA GLU A 148 11.85 13.78 -29.81
C GLU A 148 11.37 12.72 -28.83
N ILE A 149 11.48 12.99 -27.52
CA ILE A 149 10.97 12.12 -26.46
C ILE A 149 9.46 12.02 -26.58
N LYS A 150 8.74 13.15 -26.61
CA LYS A 150 7.27 13.14 -26.72
C LYS A 150 6.78 12.51 -28.02
N LYS A 151 7.46 12.79 -29.12
CA LYS A 151 7.08 12.26 -30.45
C LYS A 151 7.24 10.74 -30.52
N SER A 152 8.31 10.19 -29.94
CA SER A 152 8.62 8.76 -30.06
C SER A 152 8.12 7.92 -28.88
N GLY A 153 8.06 8.51 -27.68
CA GLY A 153 7.66 7.87 -26.43
C GLY A 153 6.21 8.09 -26.02
N GLY A 154 5.52 9.05 -26.64
CA GLY A 154 4.16 9.46 -26.23
C GLY A 154 4.19 10.44 -25.05
N GLU A 155 3.04 10.61 -24.39
CA GLU A 155 2.99 11.37 -23.14
C GLU A 155 3.50 10.50 -21.97
N PRO A 156 4.24 11.09 -21.02
CA PRO A 156 4.74 10.37 -19.86
C PRO A 156 3.62 9.98 -18.91
N ASP A 157 3.78 8.84 -18.24
CA ASP A 157 2.86 8.38 -17.19
C ASP A 157 2.87 9.32 -15.98
N GLN A 158 4.03 9.90 -15.67
CA GLN A 158 4.17 10.90 -14.61
C GLN A 158 5.19 11.98 -14.98
N VAL A 159 4.90 13.22 -14.58
CA VAL A 159 5.84 14.36 -14.66
C VAL A 159 6.18 14.82 -13.25
N ARG A 160 7.47 14.98 -12.94
CA ARG A 160 7.94 15.58 -11.69
C ARG A 160 8.80 16.81 -11.96
N TYR A 161 8.88 17.68 -10.96
CA TYR A 161 9.73 18.87 -10.99
C TYR A 161 10.72 18.81 -9.85
N TYR A 162 11.96 19.21 -10.11
CA TYR A 162 13.01 19.30 -9.11
C TYR A 162 13.71 20.65 -9.21
N GLN A 163 13.85 21.34 -8.09
CA GLN A 163 14.52 22.63 -8.04
C GLN A 163 15.42 22.71 -6.81
N ASP A 164 16.69 23.02 -7.04
CA ASP A 164 17.65 23.40 -6.00
C ASP A 164 18.38 24.69 -6.41
N ARG A 165 19.45 25.06 -5.69
CA ARG A 165 20.23 26.27 -5.97
C ARG A 165 20.92 26.27 -7.35
N PHE A 166 21.17 25.10 -7.92
CA PHE A 166 21.96 24.89 -9.13
C PHE A 166 21.13 24.29 -10.28
N ASN A 167 20.04 23.59 -9.98
CA ASN A 167 19.24 22.83 -10.92
C ASN A 167 17.77 23.25 -10.88
N ASN A 168 17.15 23.31 -12.06
CA ASN A 168 15.71 23.44 -12.22
C ASN A 168 15.28 22.52 -13.35
N GLN A 169 14.73 21.36 -13.00
CA GLN A 169 14.57 20.22 -13.88
C GLN A 169 13.11 19.73 -13.95
N ILE A 170 12.76 19.19 -15.11
CA ILE A 170 11.57 18.36 -15.34
C ILE A 170 12.03 16.91 -15.50
N ILE A 171 11.26 16.00 -14.91
CA ILE A 171 11.52 14.55 -14.97
C ILE A 171 10.29 13.91 -15.61
N LEU A 172 10.45 13.36 -16.81
CA LEU A 172 9.42 12.61 -17.51
C LEU A 172 9.61 11.13 -17.17
N ILE A 173 8.59 10.51 -16.56
CA ILE A 173 8.64 9.13 -16.08
C ILE A 173 7.71 8.29 -16.95
N TYR A 174 8.27 7.21 -17.49
CA TYR A 174 7.54 6.20 -18.26
C TYR A 174 7.66 4.85 -17.54
N HIS A 175 6.54 4.22 -17.24
CA HIS A 175 6.46 2.88 -16.66
C HIS A 175 6.61 1.85 -17.79
N VAL A 176 7.86 1.54 -18.14
CA VAL A 176 8.16 0.72 -19.33
C VAL A 176 7.82 -0.77 -19.13
N ASN A 177 7.71 -1.22 -17.87
CA ASN A 177 7.06 -2.46 -17.46
C ASN A 177 6.58 -2.34 -15.99
N SER A 178 6.07 -3.43 -15.39
CA SER A 178 5.50 -3.44 -14.03
C SER A 178 6.47 -3.10 -12.90
N THR A 179 7.79 -3.12 -13.15
CA THR A 179 8.83 -2.91 -12.14
C THR A 179 9.89 -1.89 -12.52
N THR A 180 9.93 -1.45 -13.78
CA THR A 180 11.01 -0.61 -14.31
C THR A 180 10.45 0.69 -14.87
N ASP A 181 11.06 1.78 -14.41
CA ASP A 181 10.82 3.14 -14.91
C ASP A 181 11.97 3.57 -15.82
N LEU A 182 11.63 4.19 -16.95
CA LEU A 182 12.55 5.05 -17.71
C LEU A 182 12.25 6.50 -17.35
N LYS A 183 13.27 7.21 -16.87
CA LYS A 183 13.19 8.62 -16.49
C LYS A 183 14.06 9.45 -17.43
N TRP A 184 13.47 10.46 -18.05
CA TRP A 184 14.20 11.48 -18.80
C TRP A 184 14.29 12.75 -17.96
N ILE A 185 15.51 13.20 -17.66
CA ILE A 185 15.76 14.40 -16.87
C ILE A 185 16.24 15.50 -17.81
N LEU A 186 15.54 16.63 -17.80
CA LEU A 186 15.85 17.79 -18.63
C LEU A 186 15.77 19.07 -17.78
N PRO A 187 16.46 20.16 -18.13
CA PRO A 187 16.13 21.48 -17.64
C PRO A 187 14.64 21.78 -17.84
N LYS A 188 14.02 22.50 -16.91
CA LYS A 188 12.62 22.91 -17.05
C LYS A 188 12.47 23.82 -18.27
N PRO A 189 11.58 23.52 -19.23
CA PRO A 189 11.34 24.38 -20.39
C PRO A 189 11.01 25.82 -19.98
N THR A 190 11.55 26.78 -20.73
CA THR A 190 11.31 28.22 -20.52
C THR A 190 10.89 28.87 -21.83
N GLU A 191 10.43 30.12 -21.80
CA GLU A 191 10.15 30.88 -23.03
C GLU A 191 11.38 31.00 -23.94
N LYS A 192 12.59 31.08 -23.36
CA LYS A 192 13.85 31.18 -24.12
C LYS A 192 14.35 29.85 -24.66
N GLU A 193 14.06 28.75 -23.97
CA GLU A 193 14.40 27.38 -24.39
C GLU A 193 13.20 26.47 -24.11
N PRO A 194 12.21 26.42 -25.03
CA PRO A 194 11.00 25.61 -24.85
C PRO A 194 11.24 24.12 -25.11
N ASN A 195 12.36 23.77 -25.74
CA ASN A 195 12.68 22.40 -26.15
C ASN A 195 14.07 21.95 -25.65
N PRO A 196 14.28 21.89 -24.32
CA PRO A 196 15.60 21.62 -23.75
C PRO A 196 16.14 20.24 -24.13
N LYS A 197 17.47 20.12 -24.10
CA LYS A 197 18.19 18.85 -24.26
C LYS A 197 18.13 18.02 -22.98
N VAL A 198 18.25 16.71 -23.14
CA VAL A 198 18.39 15.77 -22.04
C VAL A 198 19.69 16.06 -21.29
N ASP A 199 19.59 16.10 -19.96
CA ASP A 199 20.75 16.15 -19.07
C ASP A 199 21.29 14.74 -18.85
N HIS A 200 20.41 13.83 -18.43
CA HIS A 200 20.68 12.40 -18.30
C HIS A 200 19.37 11.60 -18.31
N ILE A 201 19.51 10.29 -18.40
CA ILE A 201 18.40 9.35 -18.15
C ILE A 201 18.68 8.52 -16.90
N SER A 202 17.62 7.96 -16.33
CA SER A 202 17.70 6.92 -15.29
C SER A 202 16.80 5.75 -15.67
N VAL A 203 17.38 4.54 -15.68
CA VAL A 203 16.63 3.28 -15.77
C VAL A 203 16.61 2.65 -14.38
N TYR A 204 15.46 2.78 -13.73
CA TYR A 204 15.27 2.39 -12.34
C TYR A 204 14.37 1.17 -12.27
N THR A 205 14.86 0.07 -11.70
CA THR A 205 14.06 -1.13 -11.46
C THR A 205 13.80 -1.28 -9.98
N GLN A 206 12.52 -1.28 -9.61
CA GLN A 206 12.07 -1.67 -8.28
C GLN A 206 12.41 -3.14 -8.05
N VAL A 207 13.47 -3.39 -7.30
CA VAL A 207 13.71 -4.71 -6.71
C VAL A 207 13.21 -4.70 -5.28
N HIS A 208 12.39 -5.69 -4.98
CA HIS A 208 12.17 -6.10 -3.61
C HIS A 208 13.44 -6.86 -3.22
N ASN A 209 14.05 -6.54 -2.07
CA ASN A 209 15.31 -7.12 -1.58
C ASN A 209 15.49 -8.59 -2.02
N GLN A 210 16.33 -8.87 -3.03
CA GLN A 210 16.59 -10.25 -3.48
C GLN A 210 17.73 -10.91 -2.69
N SER A 211 17.82 -10.66 -1.38
CA SER A 211 18.62 -11.51 -0.49
C SER A 211 17.90 -12.80 -0.11
N ASP A 212 16.62 -12.94 -0.46
CA ASP A 212 15.88 -14.20 -0.41
C ASP A 212 15.26 -14.43 -1.79
N GLN A 213 15.42 -15.63 -2.36
CA GLN A 213 14.50 -16.10 -3.39
C GLN A 213 13.10 -16.19 -2.75
N GLN A 214 12.38 -15.09 -2.68
CA GLN A 214 11.06 -15.09 -2.06
C GLN A 214 10.13 -15.81 -3.02
N LYS A 215 9.74 -17.02 -2.63
CA LYS A 215 8.80 -17.87 -3.34
C LYS A 215 7.62 -17.04 -3.87
N SER A 216 7.22 -17.33 -5.10
CA SER A 216 6.00 -16.72 -5.66
C SER A 216 4.81 -17.03 -4.75
N ILE A 217 3.75 -16.22 -4.78
CA ILE A 217 2.60 -16.48 -3.90
C ILE A 217 2.00 -17.86 -4.19
N ASP A 218 1.98 -18.27 -5.46
CA ASP A 218 1.50 -19.59 -5.85
C ASP A 218 2.40 -20.72 -5.35
N GLU A 219 3.72 -20.53 -5.34
CA GLU A 219 4.66 -21.48 -4.72
C GLU A 219 4.41 -21.57 -3.21
N ILE A 220 4.25 -20.45 -2.51
CA ILE A 220 3.93 -20.42 -1.07
C ILE A 220 2.66 -21.23 -0.81
N ILE A 221 1.58 -20.98 -1.58
CA ILE A 221 0.30 -21.68 -1.43
C ILE A 221 0.42 -23.16 -1.74
N SER A 222 1.17 -23.54 -2.78
CA SER A 222 1.34 -24.95 -3.17
C SER A 222 2.06 -25.78 -2.11
N GLU A 223 2.88 -25.14 -1.29
CA GLU A 223 3.63 -25.77 -0.20
C GLU A 223 2.90 -25.71 1.15
N MET A 224 1.78 -24.99 1.23
CA MET A 224 0.94 -24.97 2.43
C MET A 224 0.07 -26.23 2.46
N SER A 225 0.02 -26.86 3.62
CA SER A 225 -1.00 -27.86 3.94
C SER A 225 -2.40 -27.23 3.94
N LEU A 226 -3.44 -28.06 3.79
CA LEU A 226 -4.82 -27.60 3.90
C LEU A 226 -5.09 -26.94 5.27
N ASP A 227 -4.49 -27.46 6.34
CA ASP A 227 -4.62 -26.90 7.69
C ASP A 227 -4.01 -25.50 7.79
N GLU A 228 -2.82 -25.27 7.22
CA GLU A 228 -2.24 -23.92 7.15
C GLU A 228 -3.11 -22.97 6.33
N LYS A 229 -3.68 -23.44 5.21
CA LYS A 229 -4.55 -22.62 4.36
C LYS A 229 -5.82 -22.20 5.08
N ILE A 230 -6.52 -23.15 5.71
CA ILE A 230 -7.73 -22.87 6.50
C ILE A 230 -7.39 -22.00 7.70
N GLY A 231 -6.29 -22.28 8.40
CA GLY A 231 -5.81 -21.45 9.51
C GLY A 231 -5.65 -20.00 9.09
N GLN A 232 -5.02 -19.72 7.94
CA GLN A 232 -4.88 -18.34 7.43
C GLN A 232 -6.21 -17.61 7.19
N MET A 233 -7.30 -18.33 6.97
CA MET A 233 -8.65 -17.78 6.80
C MET A 233 -9.38 -17.52 8.12
N MET A 234 -8.70 -17.63 9.27
CA MET A 234 -9.30 -17.38 10.59
C MET A 234 -8.65 -16.20 11.29
N ILE A 235 -9.48 -15.31 11.83
CA ILE A 235 -9.11 -14.41 12.93
C ILE A 235 -9.85 -14.88 14.18
N ALA A 236 -9.09 -15.22 15.22
CA ALA A 236 -9.60 -15.77 16.46
C ALA A 236 -9.44 -14.77 17.61
N GLY A 237 -10.43 -14.63 18.47
CA GLY A 237 -10.22 -13.89 19.71
C GLY A 237 -9.49 -14.69 20.78
N ILE A 238 -9.02 -13.98 21.80
CA ILE A 238 -8.26 -14.54 22.90
C ILE A 238 -8.94 -14.24 24.25
N SER A 239 -8.64 -15.06 25.25
CA SER A 239 -9.14 -14.87 26.62
C SER A 239 -8.05 -14.30 27.53
N GLY A 240 -8.46 -13.39 28.43
CA GLY A 240 -7.57 -12.82 29.44
C GLY A 240 -6.52 -11.87 28.87
N THR A 241 -5.51 -11.57 29.69
CA THR A 241 -4.52 -10.49 29.46
C THR A 241 -3.11 -11.03 29.22
N LYS A 242 -2.98 -12.35 29.02
CA LYS A 242 -1.71 -13.06 28.79
C LYS A 242 -1.97 -14.18 27.79
N MET A 243 -0.93 -14.61 27.08
CA MET A 243 -1.04 -15.76 26.18
C MET A 243 -1.25 -17.04 27.01
N ASP A 244 -2.43 -17.62 26.91
CA ASP A 244 -2.77 -18.88 27.56
C ASP A 244 -2.52 -20.10 26.65
N THR A 245 -2.78 -21.31 27.15
CA THR A 245 -2.58 -22.55 26.39
C THR A 245 -3.49 -22.63 25.17
N GLN A 246 -4.72 -22.10 25.24
CA GLN A 246 -5.65 -22.09 24.12
C GLN A 246 -5.15 -21.19 22.99
N THR A 247 -4.73 -19.97 23.32
CA THR A 247 -4.13 -19.00 22.39
C THR A 247 -2.88 -19.58 21.73
N LYS A 248 -1.96 -20.17 22.52
CA LYS A 248 -0.78 -20.85 21.99
C LYS A 248 -1.15 -22.00 21.05
N ASN A 249 -2.20 -22.76 21.37
CA ASN A 249 -2.67 -23.86 20.52
C ASN A 249 -3.24 -23.35 19.18
N LEU A 250 -3.97 -22.23 19.18
CA LEU A 250 -4.47 -21.58 17.97
C LEU A 250 -3.32 -21.19 17.03
N ILE A 251 -2.23 -20.64 17.57
CA ILE A 251 -1.04 -20.25 16.80
C ILE A 251 -0.29 -21.49 16.27
N THR A 252 -0.01 -22.45 17.16
CA THR A 252 0.96 -23.52 16.88
C THR A 252 0.35 -24.71 16.13
N ASN A 253 -0.89 -25.09 16.44
CA ASN A 253 -1.52 -26.28 15.86
C ASN A 253 -2.58 -25.94 14.83
N TYR A 254 -3.39 -24.90 15.06
CA TYR A 254 -4.41 -24.46 14.10
C TYR A 254 -3.92 -23.41 13.09
N LYS A 255 -2.72 -22.85 13.29
CA LYS A 255 -2.04 -21.95 12.35
C LYS A 255 -2.91 -20.75 11.94
N VAL A 256 -3.69 -20.21 12.89
CA VAL A 256 -4.64 -19.12 12.60
C VAL A 256 -3.97 -17.94 11.91
N GLY A 257 -4.71 -17.24 11.05
CA GLY A 257 -4.22 -16.13 10.24
C GLY A 257 -4.03 -14.84 11.03
N GLY A 258 -4.74 -14.70 12.15
CA GLY A 258 -4.63 -13.57 13.05
C GLY A 258 -5.46 -13.69 14.32
N MET A 259 -5.42 -12.63 15.12
CA MET A 259 -6.12 -12.48 16.39
C MET A 259 -6.82 -11.13 16.51
N ILE A 260 -7.97 -11.13 17.18
CA ILE A 260 -8.71 -9.92 17.57
C ILE A 260 -8.62 -9.71 19.08
N PHE A 261 -8.43 -8.45 19.49
CA PHE A 261 -8.29 -8.05 20.88
C PHE A 261 -9.41 -7.07 21.26
N TYR A 262 -9.91 -7.23 22.48
CA TYR A 262 -10.92 -6.37 23.11
C TYR A 262 -10.33 -5.68 24.33
N GLN A 263 -11.06 -4.71 24.88
CA GLN A 263 -10.63 -3.93 26.03
C GLN A 263 -10.21 -4.81 27.23
N ASP A 264 -10.92 -5.92 27.48
CA ASP A 264 -10.60 -6.84 28.58
C ASP A 264 -9.27 -7.61 28.39
N ASN A 265 -8.68 -7.57 27.19
CA ASN A 265 -7.35 -8.12 26.94
C ASN A 265 -6.22 -7.10 27.20
N LEU A 266 -6.55 -5.80 27.22
CA LEU A 266 -5.61 -4.68 27.12
C LEU A 266 -5.66 -3.79 28.37
N VAL A 267 -4.84 -4.10 29.37
CA VAL A 267 -4.89 -3.45 30.69
C VAL A 267 -4.10 -2.15 30.72
N ASN A 268 -2.84 -2.21 30.26
CA ASN A 268 -1.93 -1.06 30.22
C ASN A 268 -0.96 -1.18 29.03
N PRO A 269 -0.25 -0.09 28.68
CA PRO A 269 0.65 -0.07 27.54
C PRO A 269 1.72 -1.16 27.55
N GLU A 270 2.40 -1.34 28.68
CA GLU A 270 3.48 -2.31 28.84
C GLU A 270 2.96 -3.75 28.67
N GLN A 271 1.87 -4.10 29.34
CA GLN A 271 1.25 -5.42 29.24
C GLN A 271 0.75 -5.70 27.82
N THR A 272 0.19 -4.70 27.14
CA THR A 272 -0.31 -4.87 25.77
C THR A 272 0.83 -5.18 24.80
N VAL A 273 1.90 -4.36 24.83
CA VAL A 273 3.08 -4.58 24.00
C VAL A 273 3.71 -5.94 24.30
N GLN A 274 3.80 -6.31 25.58
CA GLN A 274 4.31 -7.62 25.98
C GLN A 274 3.46 -8.76 25.40
N LEU A 275 2.13 -8.72 25.55
CA LEU A 275 1.23 -9.73 25.03
C LEU A 275 1.36 -9.90 23.52
N LEU A 276 1.37 -8.80 22.76
CA LEU A 276 1.52 -8.85 21.31
C LEU A 276 2.89 -9.38 20.89
N ASN A 277 3.96 -9.04 21.60
CA ASN A 277 5.30 -9.57 21.36
C ASN A 277 5.41 -11.07 21.70
N GLU A 278 4.76 -11.54 22.77
CA GLU A 278 4.68 -12.96 23.10
C GLU A 278 3.99 -13.75 21.97
N ILE A 279 2.87 -13.23 21.45
CA ILE A 279 2.13 -13.82 20.32
C ILE A 279 2.98 -13.83 19.04
N LYS A 280 3.67 -12.74 18.71
CA LYS A 280 4.61 -12.68 17.57
C LYS A 280 5.74 -13.69 17.71
N THR A 281 6.29 -13.81 18.92
CA THR A 281 7.38 -14.74 19.25
C THR A 281 6.92 -16.19 19.11
N GLU A 282 5.71 -16.53 19.55
CA GLU A 282 5.14 -17.87 19.37
C GLU A 282 4.92 -18.20 17.87
N ASN A 283 4.62 -17.18 17.06
CA ASN A 283 4.37 -17.34 15.62
C ASN A 283 5.64 -17.47 14.76
N VAL A 284 6.86 -17.37 15.31
CA VAL A 284 8.12 -17.38 14.51
C VAL A 284 8.33 -18.64 13.68
N HIS A 285 7.72 -19.76 14.08
CA HIS A 285 7.80 -21.03 13.36
C HIS A 285 6.75 -21.18 12.25
N ASN A 286 5.80 -20.24 12.15
CA ASN A 286 4.80 -20.23 11.10
C ASN A 286 5.30 -19.42 9.90
N ARG A 287 4.83 -19.80 8.71
CA ARG A 287 5.30 -19.26 7.43
C ARG A 287 4.93 -17.79 7.22
N LEU A 288 3.85 -17.32 7.84
CA LEU A 288 3.28 -15.99 7.64
C LEU A 288 3.07 -15.29 9.00
N PRO A 289 3.25 -13.95 9.06
CA PRO A 289 2.95 -13.17 10.26
C PRO A 289 1.43 -13.17 10.56
N LEU A 290 1.06 -12.95 11.81
CA LEU A 290 -0.35 -12.84 12.23
C LEU A 290 -0.93 -11.45 11.95
N PHE A 291 -2.20 -11.39 11.55
CA PHE A 291 -2.97 -10.17 11.77
C PHE A 291 -3.16 -9.99 13.28
N LEU A 292 -2.87 -8.81 13.80
CA LEU A 292 -3.12 -8.43 15.19
C LEU A 292 -4.07 -7.24 15.10
N SER A 293 -5.32 -7.50 15.47
CA SER A 293 -6.47 -6.65 15.13
C SER A 293 -7.25 -6.15 16.31
N VAL A 294 -7.88 -4.99 16.16
CA VAL A 294 -8.68 -4.32 17.18
C VAL A 294 -9.67 -3.36 16.52
N ASP A 295 -10.75 -3.01 17.24
CA ASP A 295 -11.67 -1.94 16.86
C ASP A 295 -11.24 -0.61 17.50
N GLN A 296 -10.36 0.15 16.84
CA GLN A 296 -9.92 1.46 17.31
C GLN A 296 -10.51 2.56 16.42
N GLU A 297 -11.84 2.73 16.47
CA GLU A 297 -12.57 3.67 15.60
C GLU A 297 -12.38 5.14 16.01
N GLY A 298 -12.06 5.39 17.29
CA GLY A 298 -12.16 6.71 17.92
C GLY A 298 -13.56 6.98 18.48
N GLY A 299 -13.72 8.08 19.22
CA GLY A 299 -14.98 8.41 19.87
C GLY A 299 -15.43 7.31 20.84
N ARG A 300 -16.64 6.79 20.68
CA ARG A 300 -17.20 5.80 21.61
C ARG A 300 -16.53 4.43 21.54
N VAL A 301 -15.89 4.07 20.41
CA VAL A 301 -15.29 2.75 20.20
C VAL A 301 -13.77 2.88 20.19
N ILE A 302 -13.20 2.75 21.38
CA ILE A 302 -11.75 2.67 21.63
C ILE A 302 -11.45 1.45 22.49
N ARG A 303 -10.24 0.90 22.35
CA ARG A 303 -9.81 -0.30 23.07
C ARG A 303 -8.42 -0.14 23.69
N LEU A 304 -7.58 0.72 23.12
CA LEU A 304 -6.20 0.90 23.58
C LEU A 304 -6.15 1.50 25.00
N PRO A 305 -5.28 0.99 25.89
CA PRO A 305 -5.15 1.47 27.25
C PRO A 305 -4.15 2.63 27.37
N GLY A 306 -3.91 3.10 28.60
CA GLY A 306 -2.85 4.06 28.90
C GLY A 306 -3.30 5.52 29.00
N GLY A 307 -4.61 5.79 28.98
CA GLY A 307 -5.12 7.17 29.10
C GLY A 307 -4.81 8.02 27.86
N LEU A 308 -4.94 7.41 26.68
CA LEU A 308 -4.90 8.16 25.43
C LEU A 308 -6.08 9.13 25.37
N PHE A 309 -5.85 10.37 24.94
CA PHE A 309 -6.93 11.31 24.67
C PHE A 309 -7.82 10.77 23.56
N ASN A 310 -9.11 11.02 23.69
CA ASN A 310 -10.05 10.55 22.70
C ASN A 310 -10.23 11.58 21.58
N PHE A 311 -10.57 11.08 20.39
CA PHE A 311 -11.03 11.91 19.28
C PHE A 311 -12.52 12.23 19.45
N PRO A 312 -13.02 13.29 18.76
CA PRO A 312 -14.45 13.45 18.53
C PRO A 312 -15.04 12.19 17.91
N THR A 313 -16.31 11.94 18.20
CA THR A 313 -17.08 10.89 17.52
C THR A 313 -17.06 11.11 16.01
N ASN A 314 -17.19 10.04 15.23
CA ASN A 314 -17.25 10.17 13.77
C ASN A 314 -18.38 11.11 13.34
N LYS A 315 -19.50 11.16 14.08
CA LYS A 315 -20.58 12.13 13.83
C LYS A 315 -20.10 13.58 13.99
N GLU A 316 -19.34 13.90 15.04
CA GLU A 316 -18.76 15.24 15.22
C GLU A 316 -17.73 15.56 14.14
N ILE A 317 -16.87 14.60 13.75
CA ILE A 317 -15.98 14.73 12.59
C ILE A 317 -16.78 15.00 11.31
N GLY A 318 -17.94 14.34 11.17
CA GLY A 318 -18.93 14.54 10.13
C GLY A 318 -19.49 15.95 10.06
N VAL A 319 -19.83 16.53 11.22
CA VAL A 319 -20.29 17.92 11.35
C VAL A 319 -19.18 18.91 10.98
N ILE A 320 -17.94 18.64 11.42
CA ILE A 320 -16.76 19.45 11.05
C ILE A 320 -16.51 19.37 9.53
N ASN A 321 -16.74 18.20 8.93
CA ASN A 321 -16.71 17.95 7.48
C ASN A 321 -15.39 18.36 6.79
N ASN A 322 -14.26 18.21 7.49
CA ASN A 322 -12.94 18.59 7.02
C ASN A 322 -12.09 17.35 6.66
N SER A 323 -11.78 17.19 5.38
CA SER A 323 -11.01 16.05 4.85
C SER A 323 -9.61 15.94 5.47
N GLN A 324 -8.91 17.06 5.67
CA GLN A 324 -7.56 17.05 6.23
C GLN A 324 -7.58 16.66 7.70
N PHE A 325 -8.58 17.11 8.45
CA PHE A 325 -8.78 16.70 9.83
C PHE A 325 -9.00 15.19 9.94
N SER A 326 -9.92 14.64 9.13
CA SER A 326 -10.21 13.20 9.09
C SER A 326 -9.00 12.36 8.66
N TYR A 327 -8.19 12.84 7.71
CA TYR A 327 -6.90 12.21 7.39
C TYR A 327 -5.95 12.18 8.60
N LYS A 328 -5.78 13.32 9.28
CA LYS A 328 -4.91 13.42 10.46
C LYS A 328 -5.40 12.55 11.63
N VAL A 329 -6.71 12.46 11.85
CA VAL A 329 -7.30 11.51 12.82
C VAL A 329 -6.90 10.08 12.45
N GLY A 330 -7.14 9.65 11.20
CA GLY A 330 -6.71 8.32 10.73
C GLY A 330 -5.21 8.08 10.88
N THR A 331 -4.37 9.09 10.59
CA THR A 331 -2.91 8.99 10.79
C THR A 331 -2.55 8.77 12.25
N ILE A 332 -3.19 9.44 13.21
CA ILE A 332 -2.87 9.25 14.63
C ILE A 332 -3.40 7.90 15.12
N LEU A 333 -4.61 7.47 14.73
CA LEU A 333 -5.12 6.11 15.02
C LEU A 333 -4.13 5.04 14.52
N GLY A 334 -3.64 5.18 13.28
CA GLY A 334 -2.61 4.29 12.74
C GLY A 334 -1.31 4.33 13.54
N LYS A 335 -0.90 5.51 14.03
CA LYS A 335 0.32 5.68 14.86
C LYS A 335 0.17 5.03 16.23
N GLU A 336 -1.00 5.16 16.87
CA GLU A 336 -1.33 4.47 18.11
C GLU A 336 -1.18 2.96 17.91
N LEU A 337 -1.90 2.39 16.94
CA LEU A 337 -1.89 0.96 16.66
C LEU A 337 -0.51 0.43 16.32
N ASN A 338 0.24 1.14 15.47
CA ASN A 338 1.61 0.77 15.13
C ASN A 338 2.51 0.76 16.38
N GLY A 339 2.40 1.77 17.24
CA GLY A 339 3.18 1.88 18.47
C GLY A 339 2.95 0.73 19.45
N PHE A 340 1.71 0.26 19.58
CA PHE A 340 1.39 -0.91 20.39
C PHE A 340 1.78 -2.23 19.70
N GLY A 341 1.89 -2.25 18.38
CA GLY A 341 2.30 -3.41 17.59
C GLY A 341 1.17 -4.15 16.88
N PHE A 342 -0.03 -3.55 16.82
CA PHE A 342 -1.13 -3.97 15.97
C PHE A 342 -0.81 -3.69 14.50
N ASN A 343 -1.52 -4.35 13.59
CA ASN A 343 -1.32 -4.20 12.14
C ASN A 343 -2.61 -4.20 11.32
N LEU A 344 -3.77 -4.42 11.97
CA LEU A 344 -5.08 -4.40 11.36
C LEU A 344 -6.04 -3.61 12.26
N ASP A 345 -6.71 -2.62 11.70
CA ASP A 345 -7.77 -1.88 12.38
C ASP A 345 -9.09 -2.20 11.71
N PHE A 346 -10.11 -2.46 12.52
CA PHE A 346 -11.48 -2.53 12.05
C PHE A 346 -12.09 -1.11 12.04
N ALA A 347 -11.49 -0.22 11.26
CA ALA A 347 -11.96 1.13 11.02
C ALA A 347 -11.56 1.58 9.60
N PRO A 348 -12.30 2.52 8.98
CA PRO A 348 -13.43 3.27 9.54
C PRO A 348 -14.81 2.65 9.26
N VAL A 349 -15.80 3.10 10.03
CA VAL A 349 -17.23 2.88 9.77
C VAL A 349 -17.70 3.76 8.61
N LEU A 350 -18.21 3.13 7.55
CA LEU A 350 -18.76 3.76 6.35
C LEU A 350 -20.29 3.64 6.26
N ASP A 351 -20.95 3.19 7.33
CA ASP A 351 -22.40 3.16 7.38
C ASP A 351 -22.98 4.57 7.31
N VAL A 352 -23.98 4.76 6.45
CA VAL A 352 -24.76 6.00 6.39
C VAL A 352 -25.88 5.92 7.42
N ASN A 353 -25.81 6.71 8.49
CA ASN A 353 -26.78 6.64 9.59
C ASN A 353 -28.12 7.29 9.21
N SER A 354 -28.85 6.66 8.28
CA SER A 354 -30.11 7.13 7.72
C SER A 354 -31.30 6.94 8.66
N ASN A 355 -31.26 5.90 9.51
CA ASN A 355 -32.28 5.67 10.51
C ASN A 355 -31.91 6.38 11.82
N PRO A 356 -32.64 7.43 12.24
CA PRO A 356 -32.33 8.15 13.49
C PRO A 356 -32.56 7.29 14.75
N LYS A 357 -33.26 6.16 14.63
CA LYS A 357 -33.48 5.19 15.72
C LYS A 357 -32.46 4.04 15.70
N ASN A 358 -31.42 4.11 14.86
CA ASN A 358 -30.39 3.09 14.81
C ASN A 358 -29.68 2.99 16.18
N PRO A 359 -29.71 1.83 16.85
CA PRO A 359 -29.17 1.69 18.21
C PRO A 359 -27.66 1.48 18.25
N ILE A 360 -27.03 1.08 17.12
CA ILE A 360 -25.67 0.54 17.11
C ILE A 360 -24.67 1.44 16.37
N ILE A 361 -25.06 2.05 15.25
CA ILE A 361 -24.19 2.94 14.45
C ILE A 361 -24.18 4.33 15.07
N GLY A 362 -25.27 5.09 14.98
CA GLY A 362 -25.42 6.38 15.66
C GLY A 362 -24.22 7.33 15.45
N ASP A 363 -23.50 7.62 16.52
CA ASP A 363 -22.32 8.50 16.56
C ASP A 363 -21.04 7.91 15.95
N ARG A 364 -21.02 6.60 15.67
CA ARG A 364 -19.92 5.91 14.96
C ARG A 364 -19.91 6.19 13.46
N SER A 365 -21.00 6.68 12.90
CA SER A 365 -21.06 7.12 11.50
C SER A 365 -20.67 8.59 11.37
N PHE A 366 -20.05 8.94 10.25
CA PHE A 366 -19.82 10.34 9.87
C PHE A 366 -21.11 11.13 9.55
N GLY A 367 -22.27 10.47 9.50
CA GLY A 367 -23.56 11.14 9.37
C GLY A 367 -24.53 10.40 8.47
N ASN A 368 -25.59 11.10 8.05
CA ASN A 368 -26.65 10.57 7.21
C ASN A 368 -26.51 10.95 5.72
N ASN A 369 -25.45 11.67 5.35
CA ASN A 369 -25.17 12.04 3.97
C ASN A 369 -24.05 11.12 3.40
N PRO A 370 -24.33 10.30 2.36
CA PRO A 370 -23.34 9.39 1.79
C PRO A 370 -22.11 10.10 1.24
N ASP A 371 -22.21 11.34 0.75
CA ASP A 371 -21.06 12.10 0.26
C ASP A 371 -20.10 12.50 1.38
N VAL A 372 -20.63 12.90 2.54
CA VAL A 372 -19.84 13.22 3.73
C VAL A 372 -19.15 11.96 4.25
N VAL A 373 -19.91 10.87 4.38
CA VAL A 373 -19.38 9.57 4.84
C VAL A 373 -18.27 9.06 3.91
N SER A 374 -18.48 9.13 2.59
CA SER A 374 -17.47 8.74 1.61
C SER A 374 -16.21 9.60 1.74
N LYS A 375 -16.37 10.93 1.74
CA LYS A 375 -15.26 11.87 1.70
C LYS A 375 -14.37 11.74 2.93
N LEU A 376 -14.96 11.64 4.11
CA LEU A 376 -14.21 11.55 5.37
C LEU A 376 -13.68 10.13 5.60
N GLY A 377 -14.50 9.11 5.39
CA GLY A 377 -14.08 7.71 5.49
C GLY A 377 -12.85 7.40 4.65
N ILE A 378 -12.81 7.86 3.39
CA ILE A 378 -11.64 7.68 2.50
C ILE A 378 -10.37 8.35 3.07
N GLN A 379 -10.50 9.51 3.72
CA GLN A 379 -9.35 10.18 4.33
C GLN A 379 -8.88 9.46 5.58
N THR A 380 -9.80 8.97 6.42
CA THR A 380 -9.45 8.12 7.57
C THR A 380 -8.73 6.85 7.12
N ILE A 381 -9.20 6.16 6.06
CA ILE A 381 -8.52 5.00 5.45
C ILE A 381 -7.08 5.37 5.08
N LYS A 382 -6.89 6.43 4.27
CA LYS A 382 -5.56 6.87 3.82
C LYS A 382 -4.65 7.23 5.00
N GLY A 383 -5.20 7.84 6.05
CA GLY A 383 -4.51 8.16 7.28
C GLY A 383 -3.98 6.91 7.98
N ILE A 384 -4.85 5.93 8.24
CA ILE A 384 -4.49 4.66 8.90
C ILE A 384 -3.44 3.90 8.06
N GLN A 385 -3.67 3.78 6.75
CA GLN A 385 -2.76 3.10 5.83
C GLN A 385 -1.38 3.76 5.75
N SER A 386 -1.29 5.08 5.91
CA SER A 386 -0.01 5.81 5.91
C SER A 386 0.95 5.37 7.03
N GLN A 387 0.43 4.72 8.07
CA GLN A 387 1.20 4.20 9.21
C GLN A 387 1.44 2.68 9.11
N ASN A 388 1.27 2.10 7.92
CA ASN A 388 1.36 0.66 7.66
C ASN A 388 0.38 -0.17 8.50
N ILE A 389 -0.80 0.38 8.80
CA ILE A 389 -1.92 -0.34 9.40
C ILE A 389 -2.98 -0.62 8.33
N ILE A 390 -3.50 -1.85 8.31
CA ILE A 390 -4.57 -2.23 7.39
C ILE A 390 -5.88 -1.61 7.91
N ALA A 391 -6.55 -0.82 7.08
CA ALA A 391 -7.86 -0.24 7.40
C ALA A 391 -8.98 -1.09 6.78
N THR A 392 -10.03 -1.37 7.56
CA THR A 392 -11.18 -2.18 7.15
C THR A 392 -12.45 -1.36 7.10
N ILE A 393 -13.02 -1.22 5.90
CA ILE A 393 -14.30 -0.52 5.73
C ILE A 393 -15.46 -1.39 6.16
N LYS A 394 -16.37 -0.84 6.95
CA LYS A 394 -17.47 -1.59 7.58
C LYS A 394 -18.75 -0.78 7.77
N HIS A 395 -19.94 -1.38 7.85
CA HIS A 395 -20.21 -2.82 7.78
C HIS A 395 -21.00 -3.10 6.50
N PHE A 396 -20.37 -3.71 5.50
CA PHE A 396 -20.99 -3.94 4.19
C PHE A 396 -22.20 -4.87 4.30
N PRO A 397 -23.34 -4.63 3.61
CA PRO A 397 -23.57 -3.59 2.59
C PRO A 397 -24.11 -2.26 3.12
N GLY A 398 -24.07 -2.03 4.44
CA GLY A 398 -24.55 -0.82 5.12
C GLY A 398 -25.51 -1.13 6.27
N HIS A 399 -25.09 -0.85 7.50
CA HIS A 399 -25.84 -1.12 8.74
C HIS A 399 -26.63 0.10 9.26
N GLY A 400 -26.42 1.27 8.67
CA GLY A 400 -26.95 2.54 9.22
C GLY A 400 -28.47 2.72 9.15
N ASP A 401 -29.20 1.85 8.43
CA ASP A 401 -30.67 1.88 8.37
C ASP A 401 -31.37 0.84 9.27
N THR A 402 -30.62 0.05 10.04
CA THR A 402 -31.21 -0.96 10.93
C THR A 402 -31.89 -0.34 12.15
N SER A 403 -32.90 -1.03 12.70
CA SER A 403 -33.61 -0.66 13.93
C SER A 403 -33.33 -1.60 15.10
N VAL A 404 -32.50 -2.61 14.90
CA VAL A 404 -32.17 -3.66 15.86
C VAL A 404 -30.65 -3.82 15.88
N ASP A 405 -30.10 -4.06 17.07
CA ASP A 405 -28.67 -4.32 17.26
C ASP A 405 -28.32 -5.77 16.90
N SER A 406 -27.41 -5.96 15.95
CA SER A 406 -26.94 -7.30 15.52
C SER A 406 -26.24 -8.10 16.61
N HIS A 407 -25.77 -7.46 17.68
CA HIS A 407 -25.27 -8.16 18.87
C HIS A 407 -26.38 -8.87 19.65
N LEU A 408 -27.65 -8.47 19.44
CA LEU A 408 -28.81 -8.93 20.20
C LEU A 408 -29.75 -9.82 19.38
N GLU A 409 -29.96 -9.50 18.10
CA GLU A 409 -30.87 -10.21 17.20
C GLU A 409 -30.49 -9.91 15.73
N LEU A 410 -30.87 -10.77 14.78
CA LEU A 410 -30.61 -10.57 13.35
C LEU A 410 -31.41 -9.36 12.78
N PRO A 411 -30.75 -8.26 12.39
CA PRO A 411 -31.44 -7.12 11.79
C PRO A 411 -31.92 -7.45 10.37
N ILE A 412 -33.12 -6.96 10.03
CA ILE A 412 -33.72 -7.16 8.71
C ILE A 412 -33.91 -5.81 8.03
N VAL A 413 -33.42 -5.67 6.80
CA VAL A 413 -33.55 -4.45 5.98
C VAL A 413 -34.27 -4.78 4.67
N TYR A 414 -35.44 -4.18 4.46
CA TYR A 414 -36.29 -4.43 3.28
C TYR A 414 -35.95 -3.51 2.10
N LYS A 415 -34.68 -3.49 1.66
CA LYS A 415 -34.20 -2.72 0.50
C LYS A 415 -33.75 -3.63 -0.65
N ASN A 416 -34.08 -3.26 -1.88
CA ASN A 416 -33.54 -3.88 -3.09
C ASN A 416 -32.21 -3.23 -3.49
N LEU A 417 -31.55 -3.77 -4.52
CA LEU A 417 -30.23 -3.30 -4.94
C LEU A 417 -30.23 -1.85 -5.45
N THR A 418 -31.30 -1.41 -6.11
CA THR A 418 -31.44 -0.03 -6.58
C THR A 418 -31.50 0.95 -5.42
N GLU A 419 -32.27 0.60 -4.37
CA GLU A 419 -32.36 1.39 -3.14
C GLU A 419 -30.99 1.48 -2.45
N LEU A 420 -30.26 0.37 -2.30
CA LEU A 420 -28.93 0.35 -1.69
C LEU A 420 -27.88 1.16 -2.49
N LYS A 421 -27.92 1.09 -3.82
CA LYS A 421 -27.01 1.85 -4.71
C LYS A 421 -27.22 3.37 -4.60
N GLN A 422 -28.38 3.81 -4.12
CA GLN A 422 -28.68 5.23 -3.97
C GLN A 422 -28.23 5.80 -2.61
N LEU A 423 -27.82 4.96 -1.66
CA LEU A 423 -27.49 5.40 -0.31
C LEU A 423 -26.36 4.58 0.31
N GLU A 424 -26.64 3.35 0.76
CA GLU A 424 -25.71 2.57 1.57
C GLU A 424 -24.43 2.16 0.85
N LEU A 425 -24.51 1.84 -0.45
CA LEU A 425 -23.35 1.34 -1.20
C LEU A 425 -22.42 2.47 -1.67
N ILE A 426 -22.85 3.73 -1.68
CA ILE A 426 -22.08 4.85 -2.21
C ILE A 426 -20.72 5.00 -1.48
N PRO A 427 -20.65 4.99 -0.13
CA PRO A 427 -19.36 5.05 0.56
C PRO A 427 -18.45 3.87 0.28
N PHE A 428 -19.00 2.65 0.16
CA PHE A 428 -18.20 1.45 -0.11
C PHE A 428 -17.63 1.45 -1.53
N GLU A 429 -18.44 1.76 -2.55
CA GLU A 429 -18.00 1.87 -3.94
C GLU A 429 -16.84 2.87 -4.06
N ARG A 430 -17.02 4.07 -3.49
CA ARG A 430 -15.98 5.12 -3.54
C ARG A 430 -14.73 4.77 -2.75
N ALA A 431 -14.86 4.06 -1.63
CA ALA A 431 -13.72 3.61 -0.86
C ALA A 431 -12.92 2.51 -1.60
N ILE A 432 -13.60 1.59 -2.28
CA ILE A 432 -12.98 0.58 -3.13
C ILE A 432 -12.19 1.25 -4.27
N ASP A 433 -12.80 2.21 -4.96
CA ASP A 433 -12.14 3.00 -6.02
C ASP A 433 -10.95 3.81 -5.51
N ASN A 434 -10.87 4.07 -4.20
CA ASN A 434 -9.79 4.81 -3.55
C ASN A 434 -8.79 3.91 -2.80
N GLY A 435 -8.81 2.60 -3.04
CA GLY A 435 -7.78 1.69 -2.53
C GLY A 435 -8.06 1.10 -1.15
N ALA A 436 -9.33 0.93 -0.77
CA ALA A 436 -9.68 0.09 0.37
C ALA A 436 -9.14 -1.33 0.16
N ASP A 437 -8.47 -1.88 1.18
CA ASP A 437 -7.82 -3.19 1.10
C ASP A 437 -8.67 -4.32 1.69
N THR A 438 -9.49 -4.00 2.69
CA THR A 438 -10.33 -4.96 3.39
C THR A 438 -11.74 -4.42 3.58
N VAL A 439 -12.72 -5.32 3.49
CA VAL A 439 -14.14 -5.05 3.73
C VAL A 439 -14.64 -6.01 4.80
N MET A 440 -15.31 -5.49 5.83
CA MET A 440 -16.05 -6.30 6.79
C MET A 440 -17.53 -6.37 6.42
N VAL A 441 -18.09 -7.57 6.40
CA VAL A 441 -19.48 -7.82 5.99
C VAL A 441 -20.37 -8.08 7.21
N ALA A 442 -21.43 -7.29 7.35
CA ALA A 442 -22.36 -7.31 8.46
C ALA A 442 -23.24 -8.56 8.49
N HIS A 443 -23.79 -8.85 9.67
CA HIS A 443 -24.85 -9.85 9.85
C HIS A 443 -26.25 -9.21 9.71
N ILE A 444 -26.63 -8.83 8.49
CA ILE A 444 -27.93 -8.20 8.17
C ILE A 444 -28.66 -9.05 7.13
N LEU A 445 -29.92 -9.38 7.37
CA LEU A 445 -30.76 -10.04 6.38
C LEU A 445 -31.40 -9.00 5.44
N LEU A 446 -31.26 -9.21 4.12
CA LEU A 446 -31.86 -8.35 3.09
C LEU A 446 -32.79 -9.16 2.19
N PRO A 447 -34.06 -9.41 2.60
CA PRO A 447 -34.91 -10.40 1.92
C PRO A 447 -35.23 -10.13 0.45
N LYS A 448 -35.11 -8.87 0.01
CA LYS A 448 -35.28 -8.49 -1.40
C LYS A 448 -34.08 -8.87 -2.28
N LEU A 449 -32.95 -9.25 -1.68
CA LEU A 449 -31.72 -9.70 -2.36
C LEU A 449 -31.46 -11.18 -2.09
N ASP A 450 -31.55 -11.57 -0.83
CA ASP A 450 -31.39 -12.94 -0.36
C ASP A 450 -32.32 -13.14 0.84
N ALA A 451 -33.35 -13.98 0.64
CA ALA A 451 -34.37 -14.24 1.65
C ALA A 451 -33.91 -15.25 2.71
N HIS A 452 -32.78 -15.92 2.50
CA HIS A 452 -32.35 -17.04 3.34
C HIS A 452 -31.14 -16.67 4.19
N TYR A 453 -30.18 -15.96 3.63
CA TYR A 453 -28.90 -15.72 4.30
C TYR A 453 -28.67 -14.26 4.67
N PRO A 454 -28.10 -13.99 5.86
CA PRO A 454 -27.55 -12.66 6.14
C PRO A 454 -26.42 -12.33 5.16
N ALA A 455 -26.11 -11.04 5.02
CA ALA A 455 -25.11 -10.52 4.10
C ALA A 455 -23.76 -11.27 4.20
N SER A 456 -23.29 -11.56 5.41
CA SER A 456 -22.06 -12.31 5.69
C SER A 456 -22.04 -13.75 5.17
N MET A 457 -23.18 -14.31 4.75
CA MET A 457 -23.35 -15.67 4.24
C MET A 457 -24.02 -15.68 2.85
N SER A 458 -24.31 -14.52 2.28
CA SER A 458 -25.03 -14.42 1.01
C SER A 458 -24.06 -14.29 -0.17
N LYS A 459 -24.11 -15.27 -1.08
CA LYS A 459 -23.36 -15.23 -2.35
C LYS A 459 -23.79 -14.04 -3.23
N VAL A 460 -25.08 -13.68 -3.20
CA VAL A 460 -25.61 -12.53 -3.93
C VAL A 460 -24.91 -11.24 -3.47
N ILE A 461 -24.75 -11.07 -2.16
CA ILE A 461 -24.17 -9.86 -1.58
C ILE A 461 -22.64 -9.85 -1.72
N ILE A 462 -21.96 -10.94 -1.33
CA ILE A 462 -20.49 -10.96 -1.33
C ILE A 462 -19.94 -11.19 -2.73
N THR A 463 -20.35 -12.26 -3.42
CA THR A 463 -19.79 -12.58 -4.74
C THR A 463 -20.41 -11.69 -5.82
N ASP A 464 -21.73 -11.63 -5.94
CA ASP A 464 -22.34 -11.00 -7.11
C ASP A 464 -22.35 -9.46 -7.05
N ILE A 465 -22.50 -8.88 -5.86
CA ILE A 465 -22.45 -7.42 -5.68
C ILE A 465 -21.01 -6.96 -5.37
N LEU A 466 -20.42 -7.37 -4.24
CA LEU A 466 -19.12 -6.84 -3.81
C LEU A 466 -17.96 -7.25 -4.75
N ARG A 467 -17.79 -8.54 -5.04
CA ARG A 467 -16.68 -9.01 -5.89
C ARG A 467 -16.86 -8.64 -7.36
N LYS A 468 -18.05 -8.85 -7.91
CA LYS A 468 -18.30 -8.68 -9.36
C LYS A 468 -18.71 -7.26 -9.71
N GLN A 469 -19.82 -6.75 -9.16
CA GLN A 469 -20.34 -5.43 -9.57
C GLN A 469 -19.47 -4.27 -9.07
N LEU A 470 -18.98 -4.32 -7.82
CA LEU A 470 -18.07 -3.31 -7.27
C LEU A 470 -16.59 -3.63 -7.53
N ALA A 471 -16.30 -4.71 -8.27
CA ALA A 471 -14.94 -5.12 -8.64
C ALA A 471 -13.94 -5.22 -7.47
N PHE A 472 -14.41 -5.54 -6.25
CA PHE A 472 -13.53 -5.54 -5.08
C PHE A 472 -12.57 -6.75 -5.11
N GLY A 473 -11.28 -6.47 -5.27
CA GLY A 473 -10.20 -7.46 -5.30
C GLY A 473 -9.53 -7.77 -3.96
N GLY A 474 -9.82 -7.00 -2.90
CA GLY A 474 -9.17 -7.08 -1.59
C GLY A 474 -9.66 -8.22 -0.69
N VAL A 475 -9.36 -8.18 0.61
CA VAL A 475 -9.77 -9.25 1.55
C VAL A 475 -11.17 -8.97 2.09
N VAL A 476 -12.06 -9.97 2.04
CA VAL A 476 -13.39 -9.92 2.67
C VAL A 476 -13.36 -10.66 4.00
N ILE A 477 -13.77 -9.98 5.06
CA ILE A 477 -13.80 -10.47 6.44
C ILE A 477 -15.27 -10.46 6.90
N THR A 478 -15.71 -11.49 7.61
CA THR A 478 -17.02 -11.42 8.28
C THR A 478 -16.95 -10.44 9.46
N ASP A 479 -18.09 -9.86 9.84
CA ASP A 479 -18.26 -9.42 11.23
C ASP A 479 -18.17 -10.64 12.19
N ASP A 480 -18.17 -10.40 13.49
CA ASP A 480 -17.97 -11.47 14.47
C ASP A 480 -19.09 -12.53 14.43
N MET A 481 -18.72 -13.74 13.99
CA MET A 481 -19.66 -14.86 13.88
C MET A 481 -20.21 -15.33 15.24
N THR A 482 -19.66 -14.85 16.37
CA THR A 482 -20.21 -15.16 17.70
C THR A 482 -21.36 -14.25 18.13
N MET A 483 -21.68 -13.22 17.34
CA MET A 483 -22.86 -12.37 17.56
C MET A 483 -24.16 -13.19 17.49
N LYS A 484 -25.18 -12.73 18.23
CA LYS A 484 -26.48 -13.43 18.31
C LYS A 484 -27.23 -13.48 16.98
N ALA A 485 -27.04 -12.47 16.12
CA ALA A 485 -27.55 -12.48 14.75
C ALA A 485 -27.15 -13.75 13.95
N ILE A 486 -26.04 -14.40 14.33
CA ILE A 486 -25.63 -15.69 13.78
C ILE A 486 -25.93 -16.83 14.75
N THR A 487 -25.44 -16.75 15.99
CA THR A 487 -25.43 -17.91 16.90
C THR A 487 -26.81 -18.37 17.39
N ASP A 488 -27.84 -17.50 17.35
CA ASP A 488 -29.21 -17.89 17.68
C ASP A 488 -29.93 -18.58 16.52
N HIS A 489 -29.40 -18.48 15.30
CA HIS A 489 -30.06 -18.95 14.07
C HIS A 489 -29.28 -20.04 13.32
N TYR A 490 -27.95 -20.06 13.45
CA TYR A 490 -27.05 -20.91 12.69
C TYR A 490 -26.03 -21.59 13.60
N LYS A 491 -25.67 -22.82 13.25
CA LYS A 491 -24.52 -23.50 13.86
C LYS A 491 -23.23 -22.89 13.32
N MET A 492 -22.26 -22.68 14.20
CA MET A 492 -21.00 -22.01 13.86
C MET A 492 -20.29 -22.67 12.67
N GLY A 493 -20.17 -24.00 12.70
CA GLY A 493 -19.53 -24.75 11.61
C GLY A 493 -20.19 -24.55 10.25
N ALA A 494 -21.53 -24.62 10.20
CA ALA A 494 -22.29 -24.41 8.95
C ALA A 494 -22.20 -22.95 8.48
N ALA A 495 -22.30 -22.00 9.42
CA ALA A 495 -22.24 -20.58 9.10
C ALA A 495 -20.88 -20.16 8.49
N ALA A 496 -19.78 -20.71 9.02
CA ALA A 496 -18.45 -20.50 8.48
C ALA A 496 -18.29 -21.06 7.05
N VAL A 497 -18.79 -22.27 6.80
CA VAL A 497 -18.77 -22.90 5.46
C VAL A 497 -19.59 -22.10 4.45
N ASP A 498 -20.81 -21.71 4.81
CA ASP A 498 -21.69 -20.91 3.96
C ASP A 498 -21.06 -19.54 3.64
N SER A 499 -20.41 -18.89 4.60
CA SER A 499 -19.71 -17.62 4.37
C SER A 499 -18.52 -17.74 3.40
N ILE A 500 -17.71 -18.80 3.51
CA ILE A 500 -16.61 -19.05 2.55
C ILE A 500 -17.16 -19.31 1.15
N ASN A 501 -18.21 -20.12 1.04
CA ASN A 501 -18.90 -20.39 -0.23
C ASN A 501 -19.54 -19.14 -0.83
N ALA A 502 -20.01 -18.21 0.01
CA ALA A 502 -20.54 -16.92 -0.41
C ALA A 502 -19.46 -15.96 -0.94
N GLY A 503 -18.21 -16.09 -0.48
CA GLY A 503 -17.06 -15.33 -1.02
C GLY A 503 -16.15 -14.68 0.02
N SER A 504 -16.37 -14.90 1.33
CA SER A 504 -15.50 -14.39 2.40
C SER A 504 -14.12 -15.05 2.36
N ASP A 505 -13.08 -14.27 2.65
CA ASP A 505 -11.71 -14.79 2.74
C ASP A 505 -11.30 -15.10 4.17
N ILE A 506 -11.80 -14.33 5.15
CA ILE A 506 -11.52 -14.52 6.56
C ILE A 506 -12.83 -14.62 7.34
N ILE A 507 -12.90 -15.63 8.20
CA ILE A 507 -13.96 -15.79 9.20
C ILE A 507 -13.44 -15.26 10.54
N LEU A 508 -14.14 -14.27 11.08
CA LEU A 508 -13.87 -13.70 12.41
C LEU A 508 -14.71 -14.43 13.45
N VAL A 509 -14.04 -15.05 14.43
CA VAL A 509 -14.68 -15.68 15.59
C VAL A 509 -14.03 -15.10 16.85
N ALA A 510 -14.62 -14.07 17.42
CA ALA A 510 -14.02 -13.26 18.47
C ALA A 510 -14.05 -13.92 19.86
N HIS A 511 -14.95 -14.88 20.07
CA HIS A 511 -15.17 -15.46 21.38
C HIS A 511 -15.35 -16.98 21.30
N ASP A 512 -15.18 -17.65 22.45
CA ASP A 512 -15.33 -19.09 22.60
C ASP A 512 -14.36 -19.93 21.74
N TYR A 513 -13.32 -20.42 22.41
CA TYR A 513 -12.31 -21.29 21.81
C TYR A 513 -12.91 -22.51 21.09
N ASN A 514 -13.98 -23.11 21.63
CA ASN A 514 -14.59 -24.29 21.00
C ASN A 514 -15.30 -23.93 19.70
N LYS A 515 -15.92 -22.75 19.61
CA LYS A 515 -16.53 -22.26 18.36
C LYS A 515 -15.47 -22.00 17.28
N ILE A 516 -14.30 -21.49 17.67
CA ILE A 516 -13.16 -21.32 16.75
C ILE A 516 -12.76 -22.69 16.17
N ILE A 517 -12.61 -23.72 17.02
CA ILE A 517 -12.25 -25.07 16.57
C ILE A 517 -13.35 -25.70 15.72
N GLU A 518 -14.61 -25.51 16.09
CA GLU A 518 -15.77 -26.00 15.33
C GLU A 518 -15.78 -25.43 13.91
N ALA A 519 -15.55 -24.13 13.74
CA ALA A 519 -15.46 -23.47 12.45
C ALA A 519 -14.34 -24.09 11.60
N ILE A 520 -13.11 -24.14 12.12
CA ILE A 520 -11.94 -24.70 11.42
C ILE A 520 -12.19 -26.15 10.98
N THR A 521 -12.69 -26.97 11.90
CA THR A 521 -12.96 -28.40 11.66
C THR A 521 -14.03 -28.57 10.59
N SER A 522 -15.09 -27.77 10.64
CA SER A 522 -16.19 -27.84 9.68
C SER A 522 -15.75 -27.41 8.29
N ILE A 523 -14.94 -26.36 8.17
CA ILE A 523 -14.35 -25.93 6.90
C ILE A 523 -13.48 -27.05 6.32
N LYS A 524 -12.63 -27.68 7.14
CA LYS A 524 -11.79 -28.80 6.69
C LYS A 524 -12.62 -29.96 6.16
N VAL A 525 -13.67 -30.36 6.89
CA VAL A 525 -14.59 -31.42 6.47
C VAL A 525 -15.30 -31.05 5.16
N ALA A 526 -15.77 -29.81 5.03
CA ALA A 526 -16.44 -29.33 3.81
C ALA A 526 -15.50 -29.37 2.60
N VAL A 527 -14.21 -29.02 2.76
CA VAL A 527 -13.21 -29.17 1.68
C VAL A 527 -12.99 -30.64 1.32
N GLN A 528 -12.83 -31.51 2.32
CA GLN A 528 -12.63 -32.96 2.10
C GLN A 528 -13.81 -33.63 1.39
N LYS A 529 -15.04 -33.13 1.63
CA LYS A 529 -16.26 -33.59 0.95
C LYS A 529 -16.50 -32.95 -0.42
N GLY A 530 -15.68 -31.95 -0.80
CA GLY A 530 -15.85 -31.20 -2.05
C GLY A 530 -16.98 -30.16 -2.02
N GLU A 531 -17.56 -29.89 -0.84
CA GLU A 531 -18.53 -28.80 -0.64
C GLU A 531 -17.88 -27.43 -0.82
N ILE A 532 -16.60 -27.31 -0.44
CA ILE A 532 -15.72 -26.18 -0.77
C ILE A 532 -14.56 -26.72 -1.63
N SER A 533 -14.35 -26.17 -2.83
CA SER A 533 -13.18 -26.54 -3.61
C SER A 533 -11.88 -26.04 -2.95
N GLU A 534 -10.79 -26.81 -3.02
CA GLU A 534 -9.49 -26.32 -2.53
C GLU A 534 -9.02 -25.07 -3.31
N GLN A 535 -9.41 -24.92 -4.58
CA GLN A 535 -9.12 -23.69 -5.33
C GLN A 535 -9.78 -22.46 -4.69
N ARG A 536 -11.01 -22.58 -4.18
CA ARG A 536 -11.70 -21.50 -3.47
C ARG A 536 -10.91 -21.06 -2.23
N ILE A 537 -10.32 -22.01 -1.50
CA ILE A 537 -9.42 -21.75 -0.37
C ILE A 537 -8.13 -21.07 -0.86
N ASN A 538 -7.49 -21.60 -1.91
CA ASN A 538 -6.27 -21.01 -2.48
C ASN A 538 -6.46 -19.55 -2.91
N ASP A 539 -7.62 -19.22 -3.48
CA ASP A 539 -7.93 -17.85 -3.90
C ASP A 539 -8.03 -16.87 -2.73
N SER A 540 -8.63 -17.30 -1.60
CA SER A 540 -8.65 -16.49 -0.38
C SER A 540 -7.28 -16.34 0.23
N VAL A 541 -6.54 -17.45 0.37
CA VAL A 541 -5.18 -17.43 0.92
C VAL A 541 -4.25 -16.55 0.06
N ARG A 542 -4.43 -16.53 -1.27
CA ARG A 542 -3.69 -15.62 -2.16
C ARG A 542 -3.93 -14.15 -1.80
N ARG A 543 -5.19 -13.73 -1.63
CA ARG A 543 -5.51 -12.35 -1.23
C ARG A 543 -4.93 -12.00 0.14
N ILE A 544 -4.99 -12.94 1.08
CA ILE A 544 -4.45 -12.78 2.42
C ILE A 544 -2.92 -12.61 2.38
N ILE A 545 -2.20 -13.45 1.62
CA ILE A 545 -0.75 -13.34 1.46
C ILE A 545 -0.38 -12.02 0.75
N MET A 546 -1.12 -11.65 -0.30
CA MET A 546 -0.92 -10.37 -0.99
C MET A 546 -1.07 -9.18 -0.04
N LEU A 547 -2.09 -9.20 0.82
CA LEU A 547 -2.31 -8.16 1.83
C LEU A 547 -1.17 -8.10 2.84
N LYS A 548 -0.77 -9.25 3.40
CA LYS A 548 0.36 -9.32 4.36
C LYS A 548 1.66 -8.81 3.73
N LYS A 549 1.91 -9.15 2.46
CA LYS A 549 3.07 -8.66 1.70
C LYS A 549 2.99 -7.15 1.41
N LYS A 550 1.82 -6.63 1.02
CA LYS A 550 1.59 -5.19 0.76
C LYS A 550 2.00 -4.32 1.95
N TYR A 551 1.72 -4.79 3.17
CA TYR A 551 2.02 -4.09 4.41
C TYR A 551 3.36 -4.46 5.04
N GLY A 552 4.20 -5.27 4.37
CA GLY A 552 5.51 -5.66 4.87
C GLY A 552 5.47 -6.34 6.25
N MET A 553 4.36 -7.04 6.55
CA MET A 553 4.12 -7.61 7.87
C MET A 553 5.21 -8.61 8.24
N ASN A 554 5.59 -8.63 9.51
CA ASN A 554 6.61 -9.51 10.06
C ASN A 554 6.37 -9.73 11.57
N ASN A 555 7.14 -10.66 12.16
CA ASN A 555 7.05 -10.99 13.58
C ASN A 555 8.01 -10.15 14.45
N THR A 556 8.40 -8.94 14.01
CA THR A 556 9.32 -8.10 14.80
C THR A 556 8.63 -7.60 16.06
N ASN A 557 9.31 -7.76 17.19
CA ASN A 557 8.84 -7.27 18.49
C ASN A 557 8.93 -5.75 18.56
N MET A 558 7.94 -5.14 19.20
CA MET A 558 7.90 -3.70 19.44
C MET A 558 8.59 -3.36 20.76
N GLY A 559 9.20 -2.17 20.81
CA GLY A 559 9.60 -1.55 22.08
C GLY A 559 8.41 -0.94 22.82
N ASN A 560 8.70 -0.30 23.95
CA ASN A 560 7.66 0.41 24.71
C ASN A 560 7.02 1.51 23.86
N VAL A 561 5.70 1.61 23.93
CA VAL A 561 4.93 2.67 23.27
C VAL A 561 5.07 3.99 24.05
N ASN A 562 5.27 5.10 23.34
CA ASN A 562 5.37 6.43 23.92
C ASN A 562 3.99 7.10 24.01
N ILE A 563 3.27 6.86 25.10
CA ILE A 563 1.92 7.41 25.32
C ILE A 563 1.93 8.95 25.38
N GLU A 564 2.96 9.56 25.96
CA GLU A 564 3.06 11.02 26.06
C GLU A 564 3.14 11.67 24.67
N GLU A 565 3.92 11.09 23.77
CA GLU A 565 4.05 11.58 22.38
C GLU A 565 2.74 11.39 21.59
N LEU A 566 2.05 10.27 21.77
CA LEU A 566 0.74 10.04 21.17
C LEU A 566 -0.25 11.10 21.67
N ASN A 567 -0.35 11.28 22.98
CA ASN A 567 -1.21 12.29 23.60
C ASN A 567 -0.87 13.72 23.18
N HIS A 568 0.42 14.04 23.00
CA HIS A 568 0.83 15.33 22.47
C HIS A 568 0.38 15.51 21.01
N SER A 569 0.48 14.45 20.19
CA SER A 569 0.01 14.47 18.80
C SER A 569 -1.51 14.70 18.72
N ILE A 570 -2.28 14.03 19.58
CA ILE A 570 -3.75 14.18 19.65
C ILE A 570 -4.10 15.61 20.09
N LYS A 571 -3.54 16.09 21.19
CA LYS A 571 -3.77 17.46 21.69
C LYS A 571 -3.47 18.53 20.65
N ASN A 572 -2.30 18.47 20.02
CA ASN A 572 -1.93 19.43 18.99
C ASN A 572 -2.93 19.43 17.83
N LEU A 573 -3.43 18.25 17.42
CA LEU A 573 -4.46 18.14 16.40
C LEU A 573 -5.77 18.78 16.85
N LEU A 574 -6.24 18.49 18.07
CA LEU A 574 -7.49 19.04 18.58
C LEU A 574 -7.40 20.56 18.73
N GLU A 575 -6.28 21.09 19.24
CA GLU A 575 -6.00 22.53 19.35
C GLU A 575 -5.97 23.22 17.98
N GLU A 576 -5.33 22.62 16.98
CA GLU A 576 -5.27 23.15 15.60
C GLU A 576 -6.69 23.40 15.03
N TYR A 577 -7.63 22.54 15.38
CA TYR A 577 -9.02 22.61 14.92
C TYR A 577 -9.98 23.22 15.96
N LYS A 578 -9.46 23.74 17.08
CA LYS A 578 -10.24 24.37 18.17
C LYS A 578 -11.31 23.45 18.77
N ILE A 579 -10.95 22.18 18.95
CA ILE A 579 -11.78 21.15 19.54
C ILE A 579 -11.28 20.93 20.96
N GLU A 580 -12.17 20.96 21.95
CA GLU A 580 -11.80 20.61 23.31
C GLU A 580 -11.60 19.10 23.44
N PRO A 581 -10.50 18.63 24.06
CA PRO A 581 -10.33 17.21 24.33
C PRO A 581 -11.40 16.73 25.31
N ASN A 582 -12.10 15.66 24.93
CA ASN A 582 -13.10 14.98 25.76
C ASN A 582 -12.45 14.10 26.84
#